data_AF-A0A2V2R8F7-F1
#
_entry.id   AF-A0A2V2R8F7-F1
#
_cell.length_a   1.000
_cell.length_b   1.000
_cell.length_c   1.000
_cell.angle_alpha   90.00
_cell.angle_beta   90.00
_cell.angle_gamma   90.00
#
_symmetry.space_group_name_H-M   'P 1'
#
loop_
_entity.id
_entity.type
_entity.pdbx_description
1 polymer ?
#
loop_
_entity_poly.entity_id
_entity_poly.type
_entity_poly.pdbx_seq_one_letter_code
_entity_poly.pdbx_strand_id
1 'polypeptide(L)' 'VILTGTNNDGARGLAKIKARGGLTVVEDPYEAAFPEMPRAAIESSEVDWIVTLDELAPLLNRLATSTVRQYAN' A
#
# COMPACT_ATOMS: atom_id res chain seq x y z
N VAL A 1 -2.33 -0.78 3.32
CA VAL A 1 -2.77 -1.41 2.05
C VAL A 1 -3.96 -0.64 1.53
N ILE A 2 -3.96 -0.24 0.26
CA ILE A 2 -5.11 0.34 -0.44
C ILE A 2 -5.46 -0.56 -1.61
N LEU A 3 -6.75 -0.84 -1.76
CA LEU A 3 -7.30 -1.66 -2.83
C LEU A 3 -8.33 -0.85 -3.63
N THR A 4 -8.91 -1.49 -4.63
CA THR A 4 -10.03 -1.03 -5.45
C THR A 4 -11.11 -0.34 -4.61
N GLY A 5 -11.59 0.81 -5.10
CA GLY A 5 -12.63 1.60 -4.46
C GLY A 5 -12.75 2.99 -5.07
N THR A 6 -13.87 3.66 -4.80
CA THR A 6 -14.22 4.95 -5.43
C THR A 6 -13.99 6.17 -4.54
N ASN A 7 -13.58 5.97 -3.28
CA ASN A 7 -13.34 7.04 -2.32
C ASN A 7 -11.85 7.41 -2.21
N ASN A 8 -11.54 8.62 -1.75
CA ASN A 8 -10.17 9.13 -1.62
C ASN A 8 -9.68 9.20 -0.16
N ASP A 9 -10.51 8.80 0.80
CA ASP A 9 -10.17 8.85 2.23
C ASP A 9 -9.00 7.91 2.60
N GLY A 10 -8.96 6.74 1.96
CA GLY A 10 -7.88 5.78 2.06
C GLY A 10 -6.51 6.34 1.66
N ALA A 11 -6.43 7.09 0.56
CA ALA A 11 -5.18 7.71 0.06
C ALA A 11 -4.56 8.65 1.11
N ARG A 12 -5.38 9.50 1.74
CA ARG A 12 -4.92 10.39 2.82
C ARG A 12 -4.47 9.64 4.06
N GLY A 13 -5.10 8.51 4.38
CA GLY A 13 -4.65 7.63 5.46
C GLY A 13 -3.30 6.99 5.14
N LEU A 14 -3.12 6.52 3.91
CA LEU A 14 -1.89 5.90 3.42
C LEU A 14 -0.71 6.89 3.47
N ALA A 15 -0.91 8.12 2.99
CA ALA A 15 0.11 9.17 3.03
C ALA A 15 0.59 9.46 4.47
N LYS A 16 -0.33 9.45 5.45
CA LYS A 16 0.02 9.61 6.88
C LYS A 16 0.81 8.43 7.44
N ILE A 17 0.54 7.21 6.97
CA ILE A 17 1.31 6.02 7.35
C ILE A 17 2.74 6.12 6.80
N LYS A 18 2.89 6.46 5.52
CA LYS A 18 4.21 6.64 4.89
C LYS A 18 5.04 7.72 5.58
N ALA A 19 4.43 8.87 5.87
CA ALA A 19 5.09 9.97 6.56
C ALA A 19 5.61 9.61 7.98
N ARG A 20 5.13 8.50 8.56
CA ARG A 20 5.57 7.99 9.87
C ARG A 20 6.53 6.80 9.74
N GLY A 21 7.06 6.54 8.55
CA GLY A 21 7.96 5.42 8.27
C GLY A 21 7.25 4.07 8.14
N GLY A 22 5.92 4.07 8.00
CA GLY A 22 5.15 2.86 7.76
C GLY A 22 5.27 2.39 6.31
N LEU A 23 5.09 1.08 6.12
CA LEU A 23 5.06 0.44 4.82
C LEU A 23 3.70 0.62 4.13
N THR A 24 3.75 0.85 2.83
CA THR A 24 2.59 1.16 1.99
C THR A 24 2.49 0.21 0.80
N VAL A 25 1.31 -0.35 0.61
CA VAL A 25 1.01 -1.29 -0.48
C VAL A 25 -0.26 -0.81 -1.16
N VAL A 26 -0.28 -0.77 -2.48
CA VAL A 26 -1.43 -0.39 -3.31
C VAL A 26 -1.69 -1.50 -4.33
N GLU A 27 -2.96 -1.85 -4.54
CA GLU A 27 -3.36 -2.73 -5.64
C GLU A 27 -3.00 -2.11 -7.00
N ASP A 28 -2.55 -2.91 -7.95
CA ASP A 28 -2.30 -2.46 -9.31
C ASP A 28 -3.57 -1.82 -9.90
N PRO A 29 -3.56 -0.51 -10.24
CA PRO A 29 -4.72 0.16 -10.83
C PRO A 29 -5.13 -0.39 -12.20
N TYR A 30 -4.31 -1.21 -12.87
CA TYR A 30 -4.67 -1.85 -14.13
C TYR A 30 -5.52 -3.11 -13.94
N GLU A 31 -5.49 -3.74 -12.76
CA GLU A 31 -6.31 -4.91 -12.42
C GLU A 31 -7.44 -4.59 -11.43
N ALA A 32 -7.39 -3.42 -10.79
CA ALA A 32 -8.42 -2.96 -9.88
C ALA A 32 -9.79 -2.81 -10.56
N ALA A 33 -10.83 -3.35 -9.93
CA ALA A 33 -12.21 -3.22 -10.41
C ALA A 33 -12.69 -1.75 -10.48
N PHE A 34 -12.22 -0.93 -9.54
CA PHE A 34 -12.44 0.51 -9.42
C PHE A 34 -11.08 1.18 -9.12
N PRO A 35 -10.36 1.67 -10.15
CA PRO A 35 -8.97 2.10 -10.03
C PRO A 35 -8.80 3.50 -9.41
N GLU A 36 -9.88 4.19 -9.06
CA GLU A 36 -9.85 5.57 -8.54
C GLU A 36 -9.04 5.68 -7.24
N MET A 37 -9.33 4.85 -6.23
CA MET A 37 -8.62 4.89 -4.95
C MET A 37 -7.14 4.44 -5.07
N PRO A 38 -6.80 3.36 -5.80
CA PRO A 38 -5.40 3.02 -6.09
C PRO A 38 -4.62 4.15 -6.76
N ARG A 39 -5.19 4.80 -7.80
CA ARG A 39 -4.55 5.95 -8.46
C ARG A 39 -4.35 7.12 -7.50
N ALA A 40 -5.38 7.47 -6.75
CA ALA A 40 -5.31 8.54 -5.77
C ALA A 40 -4.23 8.25 -4.70
N ALA A 41 -4.08 7.01 -4.27
CA ALA A 41 -3.03 6.62 -3.32
C ALA A 41 -1.61 6.82 -3.89
N ILE A 42 -1.37 6.39 -5.13
CA ILE A 42 -0.10 6.54 -5.85
C ILE A 42 0.25 8.02 -6.07
N GLU A 43 -0.75 8.85 -6.42
CA GLU A 43 -0.56 10.28 -6.62
C GLU A 43 -0.30 11.04 -5.30
N SER A 44 -0.84 10.54 -4.19
CA SER A 44 -0.81 11.26 -2.90
C SER A 44 0.45 11.06 -2.06
N SER A 45 1.21 10.00 -2.29
CA SER A 45 2.41 9.67 -1.50
C SER A 45 3.29 8.62 -2.17
N GLU A 46 4.55 8.52 -1.76
CA GLU A 46 5.42 7.40 -2.15
C GLU A 46 4.81 6.06 -1.69
N VAL A 47 4.76 5.10 -2.62
CA VAL A 47 4.23 3.75 -2.41
C VAL A 47 5.38 2.75 -2.48
N ASP A 48 5.49 1.88 -1.48
CA ASP A 48 6.58 0.89 -1.42
C ASP A 48 6.32 -0.31 -2.35
N TRP A 49 5.06 -0.71 -2.52
CA TRP A 49 4.66 -1.80 -3.44
C TRP A 49 3.36 -1.49 -4.17
N ILE A 50 3.37 -1.68 -5.49
CA ILE A 50 2.18 -1.79 -6.34
C ILE A 50 2.12 -3.25 -6.80
N VAL A 51 1.04 -3.94 -6.49
CA VAL A 51 0.94 -5.40 -6.69
C VAL A 51 -0.45 -5.82 -7.14
N THR A 52 -0.55 -6.93 -7.85
CA THR A 52 -1.82 -7.58 -8.15
C THR A 52 -2.43 -8.22 -6.90
N LEU A 53 -3.71 -8.61 -6.94
CA LEU A 53 -4.36 -9.29 -5.82
C LEU A 53 -3.71 -10.65 -5.50
N ASP A 54 -3.24 -11.37 -6.53
CA ASP A 54 -2.55 -12.65 -6.38
C ASP A 54 -1.18 -12.50 -5.69
N GLU A 55 -0.51 -11.37 -5.91
CA GLU A 55 0.77 -11.03 -5.28
C GLU A 55 0.61 -10.47 -3.86
N LEU A 56 -0.56 -9.92 -3.53
CA LEU A 56 -0.80 -9.25 -2.26
C LEU A 56 -0.70 -10.20 -1.06
N ALA A 57 -1.35 -11.36 -1.11
CA ALA A 57 -1.34 -12.32 -0.02
C ALA A 57 0.07 -12.81 0.35
N PRO A 58 0.91 -13.31 -0.59
CA PRO A 58 2.27 -13.71 -0.27
C PRO A 58 3.13 -12.54 0.21
N LEU A 59 2.93 -11.33 -0.35
CA LEU A 59 3.63 -10.12 0.11
C LEU A 59 3.31 -9.82 1.59
N LEU A 60 2.03 -9.78 1.96
CA LEU A 60 1.60 -9.47 3.33
C LEU A 60 2.11 -10.52 4.32
N ASN A 61 2.06 -11.80 3.97
CA ASN A 61 2.62 -12.86 4.81
C ASN A 61 4.12 -12.67 5.04
N ARG A 62 4.87 -12.35 3.98
CA ARG A 62 6.31 -12.04 4.09
C ARG A 62 6.53 -10.84 5.00
N LEU A 63 5.84 -9.72 4.78
CA LEU A 63 6.02 -8.49 5.55
C LEU A 63 5.66 -8.67 7.04
N ALA A 64 4.57 -9.38 7.33
CA ALA A 64 4.09 -9.61 8.69
C ALA A 64 4.98 -10.56 9.49
N THR A 65 5.70 -11.47 8.81
CA THR A 65 6.56 -12.47 9.45
C THR A 65 8.04 -12.08 9.43
N SER A 66 8.44 -11.14 8.58
CA SER A 66 9.79 -10.60 8.59
C SER A 66 10.05 -9.85 9.91
N THR A 67 11.02 -10.34 10.69
CA THR A 67 11.50 -9.64 11.87
C THR A 67 12.11 -8.31 11.43
N VAL A 68 11.51 -7.19 11.83
CA VAL A 68 12.14 -5.88 11.67
C VAL A 68 13.40 -5.90 12.53
N ARG A 69 14.59 -5.96 11.91
CA ARG A 69 15.83 -5.59 12.61
C ARG A 69 15.66 -4.12 12.97
N GLN A 70 15.30 -3.86 14.23
CA GLN A 70 15.44 -2.53 14.80
C GLN A 70 16.90 -2.13 14.62
N TYR A 71 17.14 -1.03 13.91
CA TYR A 71 18.46 -0.44 13.80
C TYR A 71 18.92 -0.10 15.23
N ALA A 72 19.92 -0.84 15.69
CA ALA A 72 20.76 -0.41 16.79
C ALA A 72 21.38 0.94 16.37
N ASN A 73 21.08 1.98 17.14
CA ASN A 73 21.90 3.16 17.36
C ASN A 73 21.57 3.69 18.76
#